data_AF-A0A8J5VAG6-F1
#
_entry.id   AF-A0A8J5VAG6-F1
#
_cell.length_a   1.000
_cell.length_b   1.000
_cell.length_c   1.000
_cell.angle_alpha   90.00
_cell.angle_beta   90.00
_cell.angle_gamma   90.00
#
_symmetry.space_group_name_H-M   'P 1'
#
loop_
_entity.id
_entity.type
_entity.pdbx_description
1 polymer ?
#
loop_
_entity_poly.entity_id
_entity_poly.type
_entity_poly.pdbx_seq_one_letter_code
_entity_poly.pdbx_strand_id
1 'polypeptide(L)'
;MQGYLEKKSEKNKKWKALYFVLLVDATDTHLYLYDNPKRTKPKGLIDLSCAYLYQVHDSVFDRPHCFQLVERALPCLATITYLAAPNSESAQDWINALKPLCVSQLTRAPKIARLRELRSLHLNILDAHRLPYKLVPNPFIIVALNNVKVARTKVKTCLHPLWDEEFLLEDVPPDVITFSLTLYNKGKRSKDTEVAEVSIELSNLLNGEEMEEWYPLSGITPIGEWGALRLRIRYRHDLAMPPEEYSPLQQLLLDPELHVVRALADVCHSDRVPLASSLLKIFRYERKEADLLRSLNQAEVDKEDETPTLFRAASLTTTLMDLYMKSICTSFLKAALRDTIIKLIESKQSCELNPNKMDSPEDACSNAEFLLQVLDEVTLSIFTSPDACPKTLRYICGCLQRAVVAKWPHERLVRTRVVSGFIFLRLLCPAILNPRSFNLLSESPPPAAARSLVMVAKCLQNLANLVEFGGKEPYMEVVNPFILKNKERMVVFLDQLSSVTEKPESESIEFRSKNISDTARDLATLHHICVSHLRELQLLSKTQNVLDDMPADCWVTNSTVNGRRYRIPVVGVDRIHEVVRHRPPGQLENASQTIPTRPGLGLSVSNDGH
;
A
#
# COMPACT_ATOMS: atom_id res chain seq x y z
N MET A 1 -11.23 -25.41 -8.65
CA MET A 1 -9.83 -25.09 -8.23
C MET A 1 -9.38 -26.12 -7.21
N GLN A 2 -8.11 -26.54 -7.19
CA GLN A 2 -7.59 -27.47 -6.18
C GLN A 2 -6.10 -27.24 -5.91
N GLY A 3 -5.64 -27.53 -4.69
CA GLY A 3 -4.24 -27.31 -4.32
C GLY A 3 -3.99 -27.41 -2.81
N TYR A 4 -2.72 -27.28 -2.41
CA TYR A 4 -2.35 -27.28 -1.00
C TYR A 4 -2.48 -25.89 -0.38
N LEU A 5 -3.10 -25.83 0.81
CA LEU A 5 -3.07 -24.68 1.70
C LEU A 5 -2.74 -25.14 3.12
N GLU A 6 -2.19 -24.24 3.91
CA GLU A 6 -1.97 -24.49 5.33
C GLU A 6 -3.15 -23.98 6.15
N LYS A 7 -3.80 -24.86 6.91
CA LYS A 7 -4.87 -24.50 7.85
C LYS A 7 -4.29 -24.35 9.25
N LYS A 8 -4.65 -23.28 9.95
CA LYS A 8 -4.32 -23.14 11.37
C LYS A 8 -5.19 -24.07 12.22
N SER A 9 -4.55 -24.84 13.08
CA SER A 9 -5.22 -25.72 14.04
C SER A 9 -5.68 -24.97 15.27
N GLU A 10 -6.95 -25.13 15.64
CA GLU A 10 -7.52 -24.55 16.86
C GLU A 10 -6.93 -25.17 18.14
N LYS A 11 -6.58 -26.46 18.10
CA LYS A 11 -6.17 -27.20 19.31
C LYS A 11 -4.74 -26.90 19.74
N ASN A 12 -3.81 -26.78 18.80
CA ASN A 12 -2.37 -26.67 19.09
C ASN A 12 -1.71 -25.43 18.47
N LYS A 13 -2.50 -24.53 17.86
CA LYS A 13 -2.03 -23.30 17.18
C LYS A 13 -1.00 -23.53 16.07
N LYS A 14 -0.74 -24.78 15.66
CA LYS A 14 0.18 -25.14 14.57
C LYS A 14 -0.54 -25.03 13.22
N TRP A 15 0.22 -24.74 12.18
CA TRP A 15 -0.25 -24.81 10.80
C TRP A 15 -0.09 -26.23 10.26
N LYS A 16 -1.09 -26.71 9.53
CA LYS A 16 -1.06 -28.02 8.89
C LYS A 16 -1.38 -27.88 7.40
N ALA A 17 -0.50 -28.40 6.55
CA ALA A 17 -0.77 -28.52 5.13
C ALA A 17 -1.89 -29.53 4.89
N LEU A 18 -2.93 -29.11 4.16
CA LEU A 18 -4.06 -29.92 3.72
C LEU A 18 -4.29 -29.67 2.23
N TYR A 19 -4.91 -30.64 1.57
CA TYR A 19 -5.28 -30.52 0.17
C TYR A 19 -6.73 -30.03 0.07
N PHE A 20 -6.93 -28.89 -0.58
CA PHE A 20 -8.21 -28.23 -0.71
C PHE A 20 -8.75 -28.43 -2.12
N VAL A 21 -10.06 -28.71 -2.21
CA VAL A 21 -10.78 -28.86 -3.48
C VAL A 21 -12.02 -27.98 -3.43
N LEU A 22 -12.06 -26.98 -4.31
CA LEU A 22 -13.22 -26.13 -4.52
C LEU A 22 -14.18 -26.82 -5.51
N LEU A 23 -15.37 -27.16 -5.03
CA LEU A 23 -16.46 -27.72 -5.82
C LEU A 23 -17.61 -26.72 -5.90
N VAL A 24 -18.11 -26.52 -7.12
CA VAL A 24 -19.25 -25.66 -7.43
C VAL A 24 -20.22 -26.53 -8.21
N ASP A 25 -21.34 -26.91 -7.60
CA ASP A 25 -22.38 -27.73 -8.21
C ASP A 25 -23.74 -27.03 -8.08
N ALA A 26 -24.28 -26.54 -9.20
CA ALA A 26 -25.50 -25.74 -9.27
C ALA A 26 -25.56 -24.59 -8.23
N THR A 27 -26.17 -24.82 -7.07
CA THR A 27 -26.33 -23.86 -5.95
C THR A 27 -25.32 -24.04 -4.82
N ASP A 28 -24.63 -25.17 -4.79
CA ASP A 28 -23.83 -25.61 -3.66
C ASP A 28 -22.35 -25.33 -3.92
N THR A 29 -21.81 -24.35 -3.19
CA THR A 29 -20.41 -23.93 -3.28
C THR A 29 -19.65 -24.37 -2.04
N HIS A 30 -18.85 -25.43 -2.16
CA HIS A 30 -18.17 -26.03 -1.03
C HIS A 30 -16.66 -26.08 -1.23
N LEU A 31 -15.93 -25.85 -0.16
CA LEU A 31 -14.49 -26.03 -0.10
C LEU A 31 -14.17 -27.25 0.78
N TYR A 32 -13.78 -28.35 0.14
CA TYR A 32 -13.47 -29.61 0.81
C TYR A 32 -11.99 -29.67 1.23
N LEU A 33 -11.75 -30.23 2.42
CA LEU A 33 -10.42 -30.39 3.00
C LEU A 33 -10.05 -31.86 3.06
N TYR A 34 -8.89 -32.23 2.53
CA TYR A 34 -8.35 -33.59 2.57
C TYR A 34 -6.96 -33.59 3.22
N ASP A 35 -6.58 -34.69 3.86
CA ASP A 35 -5.19 -34.83 4.34
C ASP A 35 -4.20 -35.03 3.17
N ASN A 36 -4.64 -35.58 2.03
CA ASN A 36 -3.88 -35.70 0.79
C ASN A 36 -4.82 -35.95 -0.42
N PRO A 37 -4.38 -35.72 -1.67
CA PRO A 37 -5.23 -35.83 -2.87
C PRO A 37 -5.72 -37.26 -3.17
N LYS A 38 -5.15 -38.30 -2.57
CA LYS A 38 -5.55 -39.70 -2.81
C LYS A 38 -6.71 -40.15 -1.89
N ARG A 39 -7.12 -39.33 -0.93
CA ARG A 39 -8.23 -39.64 -0.02
C ARG A 39 -9.57 -39.34 -0.68
N THR A 40 -10.51 -40.29 -0.58
CA THR A 40 -11.87 -40.14 -1.11
C THR A 40 -12.83 -39.47 -0.14
N LYS A 41 -12.58 -39.58 1.18
CA LYS A 41 -13.39 -38.94 2.22
C LYS A 41 -12.76 -37.63 2.69
N PRO A 42 -13.50 -36.50 2.66
CA PRO A 42 -13.00 -35.23 3.18
C PRO A 42 -12.90 -35.29 4.71
N LYS A 43 -11.91 -34.58 5.24
CA LYS A 43 -11.69 -34.35 6.67
C LYS A 43 -12.64 -33.29 7.23
N GLY A 44 -13.07 -32.38 6.36
CA GLY A 44 -14.02 -31.33 6.66
C GLY A 44 -14.47 -30.67 5.36
N LEU A 45 -15.50 -29.85 5.48
CA LEU A 45 -16.00 -29.00 4.41
C LEU A 45 -16.26 -27.61 5.00
N ILE A 46 -16.14 -26.60 4.16
CA ILE A 46 -16.51 -25.21 4.45
C ILE A 46 -17.59 -24.86 3.44
N ASP A 47 -18.74 -24.42 3.92
CA ASP A 47 -19.83 -23.96 3.06
C ASP A 47 -19.61 -22.49 2.72
N LEU A 48 -19.28 -22.21 1.46
CA LEU A 48 -18.99 -20.85 1.02
C LEU A 48 -20.26 -19.99 0.94
N SER A 49 -21.44 -20.61 0.78
CA SER A 49 -22.70 -19.88 0.69
C SER A 49 -23.06 -19.12 1.97
N CYS A 50 -22.47 -19.51 3.10
CA CYS A 50 -22.60 -18.84 4.41
C CYS A 50 -21.26 -18.32 4.96
N ALA A 51 -20.18 -18.32 4.15
CA ALA A 51 -18.86 -17.83 4.55
C ALA A 51 -18.57 -16.42 4.03
N TYR A 52 -17.78 -15.67 4.79
CA TYR A 52 -17.20 -14.39 4.38
C TYR A 52 -15.68 -14.52 4.28
N LEU A 53 -15.09 -14.00 3.20
CA LEU A 53 -13.64 -13.97 3.04
C LEU A 53 -13.08 -12.64 3.54
N TYR A 54 -12.12 -12.71 4.45
CA TYR A 54 -11.35 -11.55 4.93
C TYR A 54 -9.86 -11.79 4.66
N GLN A 55 -9.18 -10.76 4.15
CA GLN A 55 -7.72 -10.77 4.14
C GLN A 55 -7.20 -10.67 5.58
N VAL A 56 -6.07 -11.32 5.85
CA VAL A 56 -5.41 -11.30 7.16
C VAL A 56 -4.03 -10.71 6.95
N HIS A 57 -3.78 -9.56 7.57
CA HIS A 57 -2.47 -8.93 7.51
C HIS A 57 -1.41 -9.84 8.13
N ASP A 58 -0.21 -9.85 7.53
CA ASP A 58 0.90 -10.72 7.92
C ASP A 58 1.26 -10.61 9.41
N SER A 59 0.99 -9.45 10.02
CA SER A 59 1.26 -9.17 11.43
C SER A 59 0.45 -10.02 12.41
N VAL A 60 -0.73 -10.56 12.02
CA VAL A 60 -1.57 -11.34 12.94
C VAL A 60 -0.87 -12.62 13.39
N PHE A 61 -0.16 -13.26 12.46
CA PHE A 61 0.50 -14.55 12.68
C PHE A 61 2.01 -14.52 12.45
N ASP A 62 2.57 -13.34 12.17
CA ASP A 62 3.95 -13.17 11.73
C ASP A 62 4.25 -14.08 10.52
N ARG A 63 3.26 -14.20 9.62
CA ARG A 63 3.27 -15.14 8.50
C ARG A 63 2.64 -14.49 7.26
N PRO A 64 3.33 -14.54 6.10
CA PRO A 64 2.79 -13.94 4.89
C PRO A 64 1.65 -14.76 4.28
N HIS A 65 0.86 -14.11 3.43
CA HIS A 65 -0.12 -14.75 2.55
C HIS A 65 -1.26 -15.45 3.29
N CYS A 66 -1.66 -14.90 4.45
CA CYS A 66 -2.76 -15.39 5.24
C CYS A 66 -4.10 -14.76 4.80
N PHE A 67 -5.16 -15.57 4.84
CA PHE A 67 -6.54 -15.12 4.69
C PHE A 67 -7.44 -15.97 5.58
N GLN A 68 -8.67 -15.53 5.81
CA GLN A 68 -9.61 -16.26 6.65
C GLN A 68 -10.99 -16.36 6.01
N LEU A 69 -11.64 -17.50 6.26
CA LEU A 69 -13.04 -17.74 5.94
C LEU A 69 -13.82 -17.73 7.26
N VAL A 70 -14.85 -16.91 7.34
CA VAL A 70 -15.72 -16.75 8.50
C VAL A 70 -17.10 -17.27 8.14
N GLU A 71 -17.39 -18.51 8.53
CA GLU A 71 -18.71 -19.14 8.33
C GLU A 71 -19.69 -18.65 9.39
N ARG A 72 -20.80 -18.04 8.97
CA ARG A 72 -21.86 -17.51 9.84
C ARG A 72 -23.19 -18.21 9.53
N ALA A 73 -23.29 -19.49 9.87
CA ALA A 73 -24.53 -20.25 9.73
C ALA A 73 -25.60 -19.85 10.77
N LEU A 74 -25.20 -19.26 11.90
CA LEU A 74 -26.10 -18.78 12.96
C LEU A 74 -25.70 -17.36 13.42
N PRO A 75 -26.64 -16.50 13.84
CA PRO A 75 -26.36 -15.10 14.20
C PRO A 75 -25.31 -14.94 15.33
N CYS A 76 -25.21 -15.93 16.21
CA CYS A 76 -24.40 -15.85 17.42
C CYS A 76 -23.12 -16.72 17.37
N LEU A 77 -22.92 -17.50 16.29
CA LEU A 77 -21.86 -18.49 16.21
C LEU A 77 -21.16 -18.42 14.86
N ALA A 78 -19.90 -18.00 14.89
CA ALA A 78 -19.06 -17.92 13.71
C ALA A 78 -17.89 -18.91 13.82
N THR A 79 -17.68 -19.71 12.78
CA THR A 79 -16.51 -20.57 12.68
C THR A 79 -15.47 -19.86 11.83
N ILE A 80 -14.27 -19.64 12.39
CA ILE A 80 -13.18 -18.95 11.68
C ILE A 80 -12.13 -19.95 11.25
N THR A 81 -11.93 -20.08 9.95
CA THR A 81 -10.86 -20.88 9.37
C THR A 81 -9.77 -19.97 8.82
N TYR A 82 -8.59 -19.98 9.47
CA TYR A 82 -7.39 -19.30 8.97
C TYR A 82 -6.62 -20.20 8.00
N LEU A 83 -6.28 -19.65 6.84
CA LEU A 83 -5.58 -20.30 5.75
C LEU A 83 -4.33 -19.49 5.39
N ALA A 84 -3.29 -20.18 4.95
CA ALA A 84 -2.08 -19.56 4.39
C ALA A 84 -1.69 -20.29 3.11
N ALA A 85 -1.38 -19.51 2.08
CA ALA A 85 -0.85 -20.02 0.82
C ALA A 85 0.70 -20.05 0.84
N PRO A 86 1.34 -20.90 0.03
CA PRO A 86 2.80 -21.01 0.00
C PRO A 86 3.51 -19.77 -0.55
N ASN A 87 2.83 -18.97 -1.37
CA ASN A 87 3.35 -17.76 -1.98
C ASN A 87 2.21 -16.78 -2.30
N SER A 88 2.57 -15.53 -2.62
CA SER A 88 1.61 -14.45 -2.90
C SER A 88 0.68 -14.75 -4.06
N GLU A 89 1.20 -15.37 -5.13
CA GLU A 89 0.40 -15.68 -6.33
C GLU A 89 -0.69 -16.70 -6.02
N SER A 90 -0.32 -17.79 -5.35
CA SER A 90 -1.27 -18.82 -4.93
C SER A 90 -2.31 -18.26 -3.96
N ALA A 91 -1.92 -17.34 -3.07
CA ALA A 91 -2.86 -16.65 -2.19
C ALA A 91 -3.92 -15.89 -2.98
N GLN A 92 -3.47 -15.08 -3.96
CA GLN A 92 -4.36 -14.29 -4.78
C GLN A 92 -5.26 -15.15 -5.66
N ASP A 93 -4.74 -16.24 -6.24
CA ASP A 93 -5.52 -17.20 -7.01
C ASP A 93 -6.65 -17.80 -6.17
N TRP A 94 -6.35 -18.21 -4.93
CA TRP A 94 -7.35 -18.75 -4.01
C TRP A 94 -8.37 -17.70 -3.60
N ILE A 95 -7.93 -16.49 -3.27
CA ILE A 95 -8.84 -15.38 -2.90
C ILE A 95 -9.77 -15.05 -4.07
N ASN A 96 -9.24 -14.92 -5.30
CA ASN A 96 -10.01 -14.61 -6.50
C ASN A 96 -11.02 -15.71 -6.84
N ALA A 97 -10.70 -16.98 -6.58
CA ALA A 97 -11.60 -18.10 -6.80
C ALA A 97 -12.68 -18.23 -5.71
N LEU A 98 -12.34 -17.96 -4.44
CA LEU A 98 -13.26 -18.13 -3.31
C LEU A 98 -14.17 -16.92 -3.09
N LYS A 99 -13.66 -15.70 -3.28
CA LYS A 99 -14.36 -14.45 -2.98
C LYS A 99 -15.70 -14.31 -3.71
N PRO A 100 -15.86 -14.66 -5.01
CA PRO A 100 -17.15 -14.59 -5.70
C PRO A 100 -18.17 -15.63 -5.23
N LEU A 101 -17.72 -16.70 -4.57
CA LEU A 101 -18.55 -17.82 -4.11
C LEU A 101 -18.93 -17.72 -2.62
N CYS A 102 -18.24 -16.86 -1.87
CA CYS A 102 -18.62 -16.50 -0.50
C CYS A 102 -19.96 -15.76 -0.48
N VAL A 103 -20.64 -15.69 0.68
CA VAL A 103 -21.90 -14.94 0.86
C VAL A 103 -21.79 -13.66 0.08
N SER A 104 -22.67 -13.55 -0.90
CA SER A 104 -22.76 -12.38 -1.74
C SER A 104 -22.93 -11.18 -0.82
N GLN A 105 -21.90 -10.36 -0.69
CA GLN A 105 -21.98 -9.07 0.01
C GLN A 105 -22.87 -8.07 -0.75
N LEU A 106 -23.68 -8.58 -1.68
CA LEU A 106 -24.59 -7.93 -2.60
C LEU A 106 -26.05 -7.91 -2.09
N THR A 107 -26.33 -8.04 -0.79
CA THR A 107 -27.68 -7.68 -0.27
C THR A 107 -28.02 -6.20 -0.51
N ARG A 108 -27.06 -5.39 -0.97
CA ARG A 108 -27.26 -4.05 -1.53
C ARG A 108 -26.47 -3.80 -2.82
N ALA A 109 -26.40 -4.77 -3.73
CA ALA A 109 -25.93 -4.44 -5.08
C ALA A 109 -26.76 -3.27 -5.63
N PRO A 110 -26.15 -2.17 -6.13
CA PRO A 110 -26.91 -1.17 -6.85
C PRO A 110 -27.67 -1.85 -7.98
N LYS A 111 -28.91 -1.41 -8.26
CA LYS A 111 -29.81 -1.97 -9.31
C LYS A 111 -29.22 -1.95 -10.74
N ILE A 112 -27.97 -1.50 -10.89
CA ILE A 112 -27.20 -1.47 -12.13
C ILE A 112 -26.22 -2.66 -12.08
N ALA A 113 -26.58 -3.74 -12.75
CA ALA A 113 -25.98 -5.09 -12.66
C ALA A 113 -24.50 -5.25 -13.08
N ARG A 114 -23.67 -4.19 -13.08
CA ARG A 114 -22.29 -4.24 -13.57
C ARG A 114 -21.27 -3.41 -12.76
N LEU A 115 -21.66 -2.71 -11.69
CA LEU A 115 -20.71 -1.92 -10.87
C LEU A 115 -20.16 -2.76 -9.70
N ARG A 116 -18.86 -2.61 -9.43
CA ARG A 116 -18.15 -3.23 -8.29
C ARG A 116 -17.88 -2.18 -7.21
N GLU A 117 -18.32 -2.44 -5.97
CA GLU A 117 -17.92 -1.64 -4.82
C GLU A 117 -16.44 -1.88 -4.48
N LEU A 118 -15.68 -0.79 -4.38
CA LEU A 118 -14.29 -0.76 -3.95
C LEU A 118 -14.23 -0.08 -2.60
N ARG A 119 -14.08 -0.87 -1.55
CA ARG A 119 -13.94 -0.36 -0.19
C ARG A 119 -12.53 -0.63 0.31
N SER A 120 -11.84 0.39 0.79
CA SER A 120 -10.52 0.24 1.41
C SER A 120 -10.40 1.10 2.66
N LEU A 121 -9.72 0.55 3.67
CA LEU A 121 -9.42 1.23 4.92
C LEU A 121 -7.91 1.29 5.09
N HIS A 122 -7.36 2.50 5.02
CA HIS A 122 -5.98 2.77 5.37
C HIS A 122 -5.92 3.27 6.82
N LEU A 123 -5.23 2.52 7.68
CA LEU A 123 -5.15 2.77 9.11
C LEU A 123 -3.69 2.80 9.56
N ASN A 124 -3.23 3.94 10.05
CA ASN A 124 -1.95 4.04 10.75
C ASN A 124 -2.19 4.24 12.26
N ILE A 125 -1.68 3.30 13.06
CA ILE A 125 -1.74 3.34 14.52
C ILE A 125 -0.44 3.98 15.01
N LEU A 126 -0.51 5.25 15.39
CA LEU A 126 0.66 6.07 15.69
C LEU A 126 1.18 5.78 17.11
N ASP A 127 0.45 6.24 18.11
CA ASP A 127 0.82 6.12 19.52
C ASP A 127 -0.41 5.99 20.43
N ALA A 128 -0.17 5.67 21.71
CA ALA A 128 -1.17 5.79 22.76
C ALA A 128 -0.68 6.68 23.90
N HIS A 129 -1.61 7.40 24.52
CA HIS A 129 -1.34 8.17 25.72
C HIS A 129 -2.15 7.66 26.91
N ARG A 130 -1.65 7.91 28.12
CA ARG A 130 -2.34 7.63 29.41
C ARG A 130 -2.84 6.19 29.55
N LEU A 131 -2.15 5.22 28.97
CA LEU A 131 -2.45 3.80 29.23
C LEU A 131 -2.05 3.46 30.67
N PRO A 132 -2.86 2.69 31.40
CA PRO A 132 -2.53 2.27 32.77
C PRO A 132 -1.40 1.22 32.74
N TYR A 133 -0.15 1.67 32.77
CA TYR A 133 1.04 0.80 32.64
C TYR A 133 1.09 -0.37 33.63
N LYS A 134 0.53 -0.20 34.84
CA LYS A 134 0.42 -1.30 35.83
C LYS A 134 -0.50 -2.43 35.36
N LEU A 135 -1.53 -2.12 34.58
CA LEU A 135 -2.50 -3.08 34.04
C LEU A 135 -2.08 -3.59 32.66
N VAL A 136 -1.44 -2.73 31.86
CA VAL A 136 -1.03 -3.02 30.48
C VAL A 136 0.46 -2.72 30.28
N PRO A 137 1.37 -3.49 30.90
CA PRO A 137 2.81 -3.28 30.73
C PRO A 137 3.33 -3.68 29.35
N ASN A 138 2.63 -4.58 28.65
CA ASN A 138 3.01 -5.07 27.33
C ASN A 138 1.87 -4.86 26.30
N PRO A 139 1.52 -3.60 25.97
CA PRO A 139 0.40 -3.29 25.09
C PRO A 139 0.65 -3.74 23.65
N PHE A 140 -0.39 -4.26 23.02
CA PHE A 140 -0.53 -4.37 21.57
C PHE A 140 -1.99 -4.21 21.18
N ILE A 141 -2.24 -3.83 19.92
CA ILE A 141 -3.58 -3.58 19.40
C ILE A 141 -3.94 -4.68 18.42
N ILE A 142 -5.18 -5.18 18.51
CA ILE A 142 -5.79 -6.01 17.47
C ILE A 142 -6.80 -5.16 16.73
N VAL A 143 -6.72 -5.15 15.40
CA VAL A 143 -7.69 -4.50 14.51
C VAL A 143 -8.69 -5.55 14.04
N ALA A 144 -9.97 -5.25 14.14
CA ALA A 144 -11.05 -6.10 13.69
C ALA A 144 -12.06 -5.35 12.80
N LEU A 145 -12.62 -6.05 11.81
CA LEU A 145 -13.74 -5.60 10.98
C LEU A 145 -14.99 -6.40 11.38
N ASN A 146 -16.07 -5.77 11.84
CA ASN A 146 -17.24 -6.49 12.39
C ASN A 146 -16.86 -7.63 13.38
N ASN A 147 -15.92 -7.35 14.29
CA ASN A 147 -15.34 -8.30 15.28
C ASN A 147 -14.49 -9.44 14.68
N VAL A 148 -14.19 -9.41 13.38
CA VAL A 148 -13.27 -10.35 12.72
C VAL A 148 -11.86 -9.77 12.76
N LYS A 149 -10.93 -10.44 13.45
CA LYS A 149 -9.54 -9.97 13.62
C LYS A 149 -8.78 -10.02 12.29
N VAL A 150 -8.30 -8.89 11.80
CA VAL A 150 -7.63 -8.77 10.49
C VAL A 150 -6.19 -8.32 10.57
N ALA A 151 -5.81 -7.54 11.58
CA ALA A 151 -4.45 -7.07 11.78
C ALA A 151 -4.10 -6.98 13.26
N ARG A 152 -2.81 -6.91 13.58
CA ARG A 152 -2.34 -6.56 14.92
C ARG A 152 -1.06 -5.72 14.88
N THR A 153 -0.82 -4.92 15.90
CA THR A 153 0.47 -4.24 16.09
C THR A 153 1.47 -5.11 16.84
N LYS A 154 2.74 -4.69 16.85
CA LYS A 154 3.75 -5.30 17.71
C LYS A 154 3.52 -4.96 19.18
N VAL A 155 4.04 -5.83 20.03
CA VAL A 155 4.01 -5.62 21.49
C VAL A 155 5.06 -4.58 21.85
N LYS A 156 4.67 -3.55 22.59
CA LYS A 156 5.56 -2.52 23.11
C LYS A 156 5.73 -2.70 24.61
N THR A 157 6.85 -2.23 25.16
CA THR A 157 7.19 -2.32 26.59
C THR A 157 7.60 -0.96 27.14
N CYS A 158 6.73 0.04 27.00
CA CYS A 158 7.00 1.41 27.45
C CYS A 158 5.71 2.12 27.90
N LEU A 159 5.86 3.17 28.71
CA LEU A 159 4.76 3.97 29.28
C LEU A 159 3.90 4.66 28.21
N HIS A 160 4.53 5.06 27.10
CA HIS A 160 3.92 5.72 25.95
C HIS A 160 4.24 4.91 24.69
N PRO A 161 3.46 3.86 24.39
CA PRO A 161 3.75 3.03 23.25
C PRO A 161 3.58 3.80 21.94
N LEU A 162 4.67 3.85 21.18
CA LEU A 162 4.70 4.35 19.81
C LEU A 162 4.83 3.15 18.87
N TRP A 163 3.80 2.91 18.08
CA TRP A 163 3.78 1.86 17.07
C TRP A 163 4.23 2.40 15.72
N ASP A 164 3.59 3.46 15.25
CA ASP A 164 3.70 3.97 13.87
C ASP A 164 3.62 2.82 12.86
N GLU A 165 2.57 2.02 13.01
CA GLU A 165 2.31 0.83 12.19
C GLU A 165 1.11 1.06 11.27
N GLU A 166 1.38 0.97 9.97
CA GLU A 166 0.42 1.15 8.88
C GLU A 166 -0.20 -0.18 8.44
N PHE A 167 -1.52 -0.18 8.26
CA PHE A 167 -2.31 -1.30 7.77
C PHE A 167 -3.18 -0.84 6.60
N LEU A 168 -2.98 -1.44 5.43
CA LEU A 168 -3.85 -1.26 4.28
C LEU A 168 -4.79 -2.46 4.17
N LEU A 169 -6.07 -2.25 4.43
CA LEU A 169 -7.12 -3.25 4.31
C LEU A 169 -7.90 -3.00 3.02
N GLU A 170 -7.55 -3.71 1.95
CA GLU A 170 -8.24 -3.64 0.67
C GLU A 170 -9.46 -4.56 0.63
N ASP A 171 -10.42 -4.22 -0.24
CA ASP A 171 -11.63 -5.01 -0.47
C ASP A 171 -12.45 -5.27 0.80
N VAL A 172 -12.62 -4.24 1.63
CA VAL A 172 -13.45 -4.31 2.85
C VAL A 172 -14.87 -4.73 2.49
N PRO A 173 -15.40 -5.81 3.09
CA PRO A 173 -16.74 -6.29 2.77
C PRO A 173 -17.88 -5.27 2.92
N PRO A 174 -18.84 -5.11 1.98
CA PRO A 174 -20.04 -4.27 2.13
C PRO A 174 -20.85 -4.39 3.44
N ASP A 175 -20.86 -5.55 4.08
CA ASP A 175 -21.52 -5.76 5.38
C ASP A 175 -20.72 -5.17 6.56
N VAL A 176 -19.45 -4.84 6.36
CA VAL A 176 -18.63 -4.15 7.37
C VAL A 176 -19.12 -2.72 7.54
N ILE A 177 -19.63 -2.45 8.74
CA ILE A 177 -20.15 -1.15 9.15
C ILE A 177 -19.20 -0.45 10.12
N THR A 178 -18.49 -1.24 10.93
CA THR A 178 -17.57 -0.74 11.94
C THR A 178 -16.25 -1.49 11.88
N PHE A 179 -15.18 -0.79 12.25
CA PHE A 179 -13.92 -1.41 12.62
C PHE A 179 -13.61 -1.07 14.08
N SER A 180 -13.01 -2.02 14.78
CA SER A 180 -12.61 -1.84 16.17
C SER A 180 -11.12 -2.07 16.37
N LEU A 181 -10.57 -1.35 17.33
CA LEU A 181 -9.21 -1.49 17.81
C LEU A 181 -9.27 -1.90 19.27
N THR A 182 -8.85 -3.13 19.54
CA THR A 182 -8.87 -3.69 20.88
C THR A 182 -7.46 -3.69 21.47
N LEU A 183 -7.29 -3.05 22.61
CA LEU A 183 -6.08 -3.07 23.42
C LEU A 183 -5.97 -4.39 24.17
N TYR A 184 -4.88 -5.11 23.91
CA TYR A 184 -4.49 -6.31 24.63
C TYR A 184 -3.20 -6.09 25.42
N ASN A 185 -3.09 -6.80 26.55
CA ASN A 185 -1.84 -6.95 27.27
C ASN A 185 -1.26 -8.35 27.02
N LYS A 186 -0.01 -8.42 26.56
CA LYS A 186 0.66 -9.70 26.34
C LYS A 186 1.04 -10.36 27.66
N GLY A 187 0.56 -11.58 27.86
CA GLY A 187 0.90 -12.40 29.01
C GLY A 187 2.30 -13.02 28.86
N LYS A 188 3.13 -12.96 29.90
CA LYS A 188 4.46 -13.64 29.89
C LYS A 188 4.33 -15.17 29.91
N ARG A 189 3.36 -15.68 30.68
CA ARG A 189 3.05 -17.11 30.85
C ARG A 189 1.55 -17.40 30.88
N SER A 190 0.71 -16.36 30.87
CA SER A 190 -0.74 -16.41 30.83
C SER A 190 -1.26 -16.17 29.41
N LYS A 191 -2.55 -16.42 29.17
CA LYS A 191 -3.21 -15.94 27.96
C LYS A 191 -3.16 -14.41 27.92
N ASP A 192 -3.15 -13.86 26.71
CA ASP A 192 -3.28 -12.42 26.50
C ASP A 192 -4.64 -11.97 27.03
N THR A 193 -4.64 -10.84 27.74
CA THR A 193 -5.85 -10.27 28.33
C THR A 193 -6.31 -9.11 27.48
N GLU A 194 -7.58 -9.12 27.13
CA GLU A 194 -8.27 -7.99 26.52
C GLU A 194 -8.56 -6.96 27.59
N VAL A 195 -8.42 -5.68 27.25
CA VAL A 195 -8.39 -4.61 28.25
C VAL A 195 -9.39 -3.50 27.94
N ALA A 196 -9.29 -2.93 26.75
CA ALA A 196 -10.12 -1.81 26.32
C ALA A 196 -10.31 -1.88 24.79
N GLU A 197 -11.31 -1.21 24.29
CA GLU A 197 -11.64 -1.17 22.87
C GLU A 197 -12.07 0.23 22.45
N VAL A 198 -11.81 0.57 21.20
CA VAL A 198 -12.49 1.66 20.50
C VAL A 198 -13.11 1.14 19.22
N SER A 199 -14.35 1.53 18.95
CA SER A 199 -15.09 1.16 17.75
C SER A 199 -15.45 2.42 16.96
N ILE A 200 -15.19 2.40 15.66
CA ILE A 200 -15.42 3.53 14.76
C ILE A 200 -16.34 3.06 13.64
N GLU A 201 -17.42 3.80 13.41
CA GLU A 201 -18.32 3.55 12.29
C GLU A 201 -17.75 4.12 10.99
N LEU A 202 -17.75 3.31 9.94
CA LEU A 202 -17.25 3.72 8.62
C LEU A 202 -18.10 4.85 8.01
N SER A 203 -19.36 4.99 8.42
CA SER A 203 -20.25 6.09 8.01
C SER A 203 -19.84 7.47 8.55
N ASN A 204 -19.03 7.52 9.61
CA ASN A 204 -18.56 8.78 10.20
C ASN A 204 -17.31 9.32 9.48
N LEU A 205 -16.70 8.53 8.59
CA LEU A 205 -15.52 8.91 7.85
C LEU A 205 -15.89 9.54 6.51
N LEU A 206 -15.25 10.66 6.18
CA LEU A 206 -15.39 11.30 4.88
C LEU A 206 -14.66 10.48 3.80
N ASN A 207 -15.32 10.30 2.65
CA ASN A 207 -14.78 9.44 1.59
C ASN A 207 -13.48 10.01 1.02
N GLY A 208 -12.39 9.26 1.15
CA GLY A 208 -11.08 9.58 0.58
C GLY A 208 -10.25 10.59 1.37
N GLU A 209 -10.83 11.29 2.34
CA GLU A 209 -10.11 12.24 3.20
C GLU A 209 -9.31 11.52 4.29
N GLU A 210 -8.17 12.12 4.65
CA GLU A 210 -7.32 11.65 5.74
C GLU A 210 -7.60 12.44 7.02
N MET A 211 -7.85 11.72 8.10
CA MET A 211 -8.09 12.29 9.42
C MET A 211 -7.04 11.78 10.39
N GLU A 212 -6.48 12.66 11.22
CA GLU A 212 -5.55 12.29 12.29
C GLU A 212 -6.05 12.83 13.63
N GLU A 213 -6.57 11.94 14.48
CA GLU A 213 -7.25 12.32 15.73
C GLU A 213 -6.95 11.36 16.87
N TRP A 214 -7.29 11.79 18.09
CA TRP A 214 -7.24 10.98 19.31
C TRP A 214 -8.59 10.31 19.57
N TYR A 215 -8.56 8.99 19.68
CA TYR A 215 -9.72 8.14 19.89
C TYR A 215 -9.68 7.55 21.31
N PRO A 216 -10.61 7.92 22.22
CA PRO A 216 -10.60 7.44 23.60
C PRO A 216 -10.93 5.95 23.66
N LEU A 217 -10.20 5.22 24.51
CA LEU A 217 -10.41 3.80 24.75
C LEU A 217 -11.51 3.59 25.79
N SER A 218 -12.42 2.66 25.50
CA SER A 218 -13.46 2.21 26.42
C SER A 218 -13.03 0.90 27.07
N GLY A 219 -12.86 0.91 28.39
CA GLY A 219 -12.49 -0.29 29.14
C GLY A 219 -13.56 -1.37 29.13
N ILE A 220 -13.13 -2.63 29.12
CA ILE A 220 -14.03 -3.77 29.30
C ILE A 220 -14.53 -3.83 30.74
N THR A 221 -13.71 -3.34 31.69
CA THR A 221 -14.15 -3.09 33.07
C THR A 221 -14.33 -1.58 33.28
N PRO A 222 -15.38 -1.16 34.02
CA PRO A 222 -15.70 0.25 34.25
C PRO A 222 -14.71 0.95 35.22
N ILE A 223 -13.52 0.38 35.41
CA ILE A 223 -12.56 0.81 36.43
C ILE A 223 -11.45 1.61 35.72
N GLY A 224 -11.53 2.94 35.82
CA GLY A 224 -10.45 3.86 35.47
C GLY A 224 -10.47 4.40 34.03
N GLU A 225 -9.57 5.35 33.77
CA GLU A 225 -9.32 5.89 32.43
C GLU A 225 -8.34 4.97 31.68
N TRP A 226 -8.73 4.55 30.47
CA TRP A 226 -7.95 3.62 29.66
C TRP A 226 -7.05 4.30 28.63
N GLY A 227 -7.03 5.63 28.62
CA GLY A 227 -6.24 6.43 27.69
C GLY A 227 -6.90 6.58 26.32
N ALA A 228 -6.09 6.95 25.33
CA ALA A 228 -6.54 7.16 23.96
C ALA A 228 -5.48 6.68 22.96
N LEU A 229 -5.92 6.32 21.76
CA LEU A 229 -5.08 6.00 20.61
C LEU A 229 -5.06 7.17 19.64
N ARG A 230 -3.89 7.57 19.15
CA ARG A 230 -3.80 8.49 18.02
C ARG A 230 -3.80 7.70 16.72
N LEU A 231 -4.81 7.92 15.89
CA LEU A 231 -5.01 7.18 14.66
C LEU A 231 -4.97 8.16 13.48
N ARG A 232 -4.31 7.75 12.40
CA ARG A 232 -4.45 8.37 11.08
C ARG A 232 -5.24 7.42 10.19
N ILE A 233 -6.40 7.84 9.74
CA ILE A 233 -7.39 7.01 9.05
C ILE A 233 -7.74 7.65 7.71
N ARG A 234 -7.81 6.83 6.65
CA ARG A 234 -8.38 7.20 5.37
C ARG A 234 -9.23 6.04 4.85
N TYR A 235 -10.52 6.27 4.69
CA TYR A 235 -11.46 5.27 4.18
C TYR A 235 -11.94 5.68 2.79
N ARG A 236 -11.94 4.74 1.84
CA ARG A 236 -12.48 4.93 0.49
C ARG A 236 -13.60 3.94 0.22
N HIS A 237 -14.67 4.43 -0.37
CA HIS A 237 -15.83 3.70 -0.83
C HIS A 237 -16.21 4.23 -2.22
N ASP A 238 -15.64 3.58 -3.23
CA ASP A 238 -15.80 3.97 -4.63
C ASP A 238 -16.57 2.90 -5.41
N LEU A 239 -17.14 3.28 -6.55
CA LEU A 239 -17.73 2.33 -7.50
C LEU A 239 -16.82 2.22 -8.72
N ALA A 240 -16.42 1.00 -9.05
CA ALA A 240 -15.73 0.70 -10.30
C ALA A 240 -16.67 0.08 -11.33
N MET A 241 -16.57 0.58 -12.55
CA MET A 241 -17.16 -0.05 -13.72
C MET A 241 -16.37 -1.31 -14.13
N PRO A 242 -16.95 -2.18 -14.98
CA PRO A 242 -16.20 -3.25 -15.61
C PRO A 242 -14.98 -2.71 -16.38
N PRO A 243 -13.89 -3.48 -16.49
CA PRO A 243 -12.67 -3.06 -17.20
C PRO A 243 -12.94 -2.57 -18.63
N GLU A 244 -13.92 -3.16 -19.32
CA GLU A 244 -14.25 -2.82 -20.71
C GLU A 244 -14.71 -1.37 -20.85
N GLU A 245 -15.41 -0.84 -19.85
CA GLU A 245 -15.90 0.54 -19.85
C GLU A 245 -14.74 1.55 -19.72
N TYR A 246 -13.61 1.16 -19.13
CA TYR A 246 -12.41 2.01 -19.00
C TYR A 246 -11.48 1.96 -20.21
N SER A 247 -11.78 1.14 -21.23
CA SER A 247 -10.92 0.96 -22.40
C SER A 247 -10.54 2.27 -23.10
N PRO A 248 -11.44 3.26 -23.30
CA PRO A 248 -11.08 4.54 -23.90
C PRO A 248 -10.06 5.33 -23.05
N LEU A 249 -10.27 5.40 -21.73
CA LEU A 249 -9.33 6.06 -20.82
C LEU A 249 -7.97 5.36 -20.84
N GLN A 250 -7.97 4.03 -20.82
CA GLN A 250 -6.74 3.24 -20.89
C GLN A 250 -5.97 3.49 -22.18
N GLN A 251 -6.63 3.56 -23.33
CA GLN A 251 -6.00 3.87 -24.62
C GLN A 251 -5.34 5.26 -24.61
N LEU A 252 -6.03 6.27 -24.07
CA LEU A 252 -5.51 7.63 -23.97
C LEU A 252 -4.30 7.74 -23.02
N LEU A 253 -4.32 6.99 -21.91
CA LEU A 253 -3.20 6.95 -20.97
C LEU A 253 -1.97 6.25 -21.55
N LEU A 254 -2.18 5.18 -22.33
CA LEU A 254 -1.13 4.35 -22.93
C LEU A 254 -0.62 4.87 -24.29
N ASP A 255 -1.09 6.05 -24.70
CA ASP A 255 -0.65 6.75 -25.89
C ASP A 255 0.88 6.99 -25.82
N PRO A 256 1.65 6.72 -26.90
CA PRO A 256 3.10 6.85 -26.87
C PRO A 256 3.64 8.24 -26.51
N GLU A 257 2.88 9.30 -26.81
CA GLU A 257 3.30 10.68 -26.52
C GLU A 257 3.01 11.09 -25.06
N LEU A 258 2.20 10.31 -24.35
CA LEU A 258 1.88 10.48 -22.93
C LEU A 258 1.33 11.88 -22.58
N HIS A 259 0.65 12.54 -23.52
CA HIS A 259 0.07 13.88 -23.33
C HIS A 259 -0.83 13.95 -22.09
N VAL A 260 -1.73 12.97 -21.92
CA VAL A 260 -2.63 12.89 -20.76
C VAL A 260 -1.86 12.71 -19.46
N VAL A 261 -0.83 11.86 -19.45
CA VAL A 261 -0.01 11.62 -18.26
C VAL A 261 0.77 12.88 -17.87
N ARG A 262 1.31 13.61 -18.84
CA ARG A 262 2.00 14.89 -18.62
C ARG A 262 1.05 15.95 -18.07
N ALA A 263 -0.14 16.09 -18.66
CA ALA A 263 -1.16 17.01 -18.16
C ALA A 263 -1.58 16.67 -16.71
N LEU A 264 -1.78 15.38 -16.40
CA LEU A 264 -2.06 14.95 -15.03
C LEU A 264 -0.90 15.22 -14.07
N ALA A 265 0.35 15.10 -14.53
CA ALA A 265 1.53 15.44 -13.73
C ALA A 265 1.56 16.93 -13.31
N ASP A 266 1.12 17.81 -14.22
CA ASP A 266 1.10 19.26 -14.00
C ASP A 266 -0.04 19.70 -13.05
N VAL A 267 -1.16 18.97 -13.03
CA VAL A 267 -2.34 19.33 -12.22
C VAL A 267 -2.39 18.61 -10.87
N CYS A 268 -2.07 17.31 -10.84
CA CYS A 268 -2.37 16.46 -9.70
C CYS A 268 -1.28 16.51 -8.62
N HIS A 269 -1.13 17.66 -7.95
CA HIS A 269 -0.14 17.82 -6.88
C HIS A 269 -0.55 17.14 -5.57
N SER A 270 -1.82 17.22 -5.18
CA SER A 270 -2.39 16.57 -3.98
C SER A 270 -2.47 15.05 -4.11
N ASP A 271 -2.76 14.56 -5.30
CA ASP A 271 -3.01 13.13 -5.59
C ASP A 271 -1.83 12.44 -6.27
N ARG A 272 -0.63 13.02 -6.20
CA ARG A 272 0.58 12.54 -6.90
C ARG A 272 0.91 11.08 -6.60
N VAL A 273 0.84 10.66 -5.33
CA VAL A 273 1.19 9.29 -4.93
C VAL A 273 0.16 8.27 -5.45
N PRO A 274 -1.17 8.46 -5.25
CA PRO A 274 -2.19 7.64 -5.90
C PRO A 274 -2.04 7.59 -7.42
N LEU A 275 -1.82 8.75 -8.08
CA LEU A 275 -1.62 8.84 -9.52
C LEU A 275 -0.42 8.00 -9.97
N ALA A 276 0.75 8.18 -9.35
CA ALA A 276 1.96 7.43 -9.67
C ALA A 276 1.77 5.92 -9.47
N SER A 277 1.15 5.52 -8.36
CA SER A 277 0.90 4.12 -8.03
C SER A 277 0.02 3.44 -9.08
N SER A 278 -1.13 4.04 -9.43
CA SER A 278 -2.04 3.47 -10.41
C SER A 278 -1.49 3.50 -11.84
N LEU A 279 -0.81 4.59 -12.25
CA LEU A 279 -0.12 4.64 -13.54
C LEU A 279 0.93 3.53 -13.64
N LEU A 280 1.79 3.39 -12.62
CA LEU A 280 2.83 2.37 -12.65
C LEU A 280 2.25 0.97 -12.76
N LYS A 281 1.18 0.65 -12.02
CA LYS A 281 0.51 -0.65 -12.09
C LYS A 281 -0.08 -0.93 -13.48
N ILE A 282 -0.76 0.05 -14.08
CA ILE A 282 -1.35 -0.07 -15.43
C ILE A 282 -0.24 -0.26 -16.48
N PHE A 283 0.80 0.58 -16.46
CA PHE A 283 1.89 0.48 -17.44
C PHE A 283 2.69 -0.81 -17.28
N ARG A 284 2.88 -1.32 -16.06
CA ARG A 284 3.50 -2.62 -15.83
C ARG A 284 2.64 -3.78 -16.32
N TYR A 285 1.32 -3.70 -16.12
CA TYR A 285 0.40 -4.70 -16.67
C TYR A 285 0.51 -4.78 -18.20
N GLU A 286 0.67 -3.61 -18.85
CA GLU A 286 0.82 -3.47 -20.29
C GLU A 286 2.28 -3.60 -20.80
N ARG A 287 3.25 -3.85 -19.90
CA ARG A 287 4.69 -3.98 -20.21
C ARG A 287 5.32 -2.75 -20.85
N LYS A 288 4.76 -1.57 -20.56
CA LYS A 288 5.18 -0.25 -21.04
C LYS A 288 5.85 0.59 -19.95
N GLU A 289 6.17 0.02 -18.79
CA GLU A 289 6.75 0.78 -17.66
C GLU A 289 8.09 1.44 -18.00
N ALA A 290 8.91 0.79 -18.82
CA ALA A 290 10.16 1.37 -19.29
C ALA A 290 9.91 2.58 -20.19
N ASP A 291 8.86 2.54 -21.03
CA ASP A 291 8.51 3.63 -21.94
C ASP A 291 7.99 4.83 -21.16
N LEU A 292 7.12 4.59 -20.16
CA LEU A 292 6.62 5.61 -19.23
C LEU A 292 7.78 6.32 -18.52
N LEU A 293 8.62 5.55 -17.82
CA LEU A 293 9.70 6.11 -17.00
C LEU A 293 10.75 6.81 -17.86
N ARG A 294 11.14 6.23 -19.00
CA ARG A 294 12.06 6.87 -19.94
C ARG A 294 11.52 8.21 -20.45
N SER A 295 10.25 8.24 -20.88
CA SER A 295 9.68 9.42 -21.52
C SER A 295 9.40 10.55 -20.53
N LEU A 296 9.01 10.24 -19.30
CA LEU A 296 8.87 11.25 -18.23
C LEU A 296 10.22 11.74 -17.72
N ASN A 297 11.21 10.85 -17.57
CA ASN A 297 12.57 11.25 -17.23
C ASN A 297 13.17 12.19 -18.29
N GLN A 298 12.96 11.88 -19.58
CA GLN A 298 13.38 12.76 -20.68
C GLN A 298 12.68 14.13 -20.60
N ALA A 299 11.37 14.17 -20.40
CA ALA A 299 10.62 15.42 -20.30
C ALA A 299 11.09 16.28 -19.11
N GLU A 300 11.44 15.68 -17.98
CA GLU A 300 11.97 16.40 -16.82
C GLU A 300 13.39 16.92 -17.08
N VAL A 301 14.24 16.15 -17.77
CA VAL A 301 15.53 16.63 -18.26
C VAL A 301 15.36 17.80 -19.22
N ASP A 302 14.42 17.72 -20.16
CA ASP A 302 14.17 18.78 -21.16
C ASP A 302 13.64 20.07 -20.54
N LYS A 303 12.86 19.97 -19.45
CA LYS A 303 12.29 21.12 -18.72
C LYS A 303 13.28 21.82 -17.79
N GLU A 304 14.30 21.12 -17.29
CA GLU A 304 15.24 21.66 -16.29
C GLU A 304 16.35 22.49 -16.92
N ASP A 305 16.63 23.70 -16.44
CA ASP A 305 17.68 24.55 -17.01
C ASP A 305 19.06 24.31 -16.36
N GLU A 306 19.07 23.98 -15.07
CA GLU A 306 20.30 23.86 -14.28
C GLU A 306 20.54 22.42 -13.78
N THR A 307 21.77 21.92 -13.94
CA THR A 307 22.14 20.58 -13.49
C THR A 307 22.01 20.34 -11.99
N PRO A 308 22.22 21.32 -11.07
CA PRO A 308 22.08 21.07 -9.65
C PRO A 308 20.63 20.88 -9.21
N THR A 309 19.64 21.43 -9.91
CA THR A 309 18.22 21.35 -9.53
C THR A 309 17.51 20.10 -10.08
N LEU A 310 18.09 19.48 -11.10
CA LEU A 310 17.58 18.28 -11.76
C LEU A 310 17.19 17.17 -10.76
N PHE A 311 15.92 16.74 -10.82
CA PHE A 311 15.31 15.71 -9.96
C PHE A 311 15.42 15.95 -8.44
N ARG A 312 15.67 17.19 -7.98
CA ARG A 312 15.65 17.54 -6.55
C ARG A 312 14.25 17.73 -5.99
N ALA A 313 13.33 18.26 -6.80
CA ALA A 313 11.95 18.45 -6.40
C ALA A 313 11.17 17.12 -6.39
N ALA A 314 10.11 17.06 -5.58
CA ALA A 314 9.15 15.97 -5.64
C ALA A 314 8.21 16.16 -6.84
N SER A 315 8.42 15.37 -7.89
CA SER A 315 7.66 15.35 -9.14
C SER A 315 6.93 14.02 -9.32
N LEU A 316 6.01 13.93 -10.28
CA LEU A 316 5.38 12.65 -10.64
C LEU A 316 6.44 11.64 -11.09
N THR A 317 7.40 12.07 -11.91
CA THR A 317 8.50 11.24 -12.42
C THR A 317 9.35 10.65 -11.31
N THR A 318 9.80 11.49 -10.38
CA THR A 318 10.63 11.04 -9.25
C THR A 318 9.85 10.09 -8.35
N THR A 319 8.57 10.37 -8.11
CA THR A 319 7.66 9.46 -7.37
C THR A 319 7.51 8.11 -8.07
N LEU A 320 7.32 8.10 -9.40
CA LEU A 320 7.23 6.87 -10.20
C LEU A 320 8.53 6.06 -10.16
N MET A 321 9.68 6.72 -10.26
CA MET A 321 11.00 6.09 -10.12
C MET A 321 11.17 5.46 -8.73
N ASP A 322 10.80 6.18 -7.66
CA ASP A 322 10.89 5.68 -6.28
C ASP A 322 10.02 4.43 -6.08
N LEU A 323 8.75 4.47 -6.52
CA LEU A 323 7.83 3.33 -6.46
C LEU A 323 8.33 2.15 -7.29
N TYR A 324 8.82 2.42 -8.50
CA TYR A 324 9.34 1.39 -9.39
C TYR A 324 10.55 0.70 -8.78
N MET A 325 11.60 1.46 -8.40
CA MET A 325 12.80 0.89 -7.79
C MET A 325 12.47 0.09 -6.53
N LYS A 326 11.59 0.60 -5.66
CA LYS A 326 11.13 -0.12 -4.46
C LYS A 326 10.47 -1.46 -4.80
N SER A 327 9.73 -1.53 -5.91
CA SER A 327 8.99 -2.73 -6.32
C SER A 327 9.82 -3.82 -7.01
N ILE A 328 10.98 -3.50 -7.61
CA ILE A 328 11.78 -4.47 -8.38
C ILE A 328 13.19 -4.70 -7.83
N CYS A 329 13.73 -3.79 -7.02
CA CYS A 329 15.13 -3.86 -6.57
C CYS A 329 15.34 -4.69 -5.30
N THR A 330 14.35 -5.44 -4.80
CA THR A 330 14.50 -6.19 -3.55
C THR A 330 15.70 -7.15 -3.56
N SER A 331 15.95 -7.84 -4.68
CA SER A 331 17.12 -8.72 -4.82
C SER A 331 18.44 -7.95 -4.81
N PHE A 332 18.51 -6.82 -5.51
CA PHE A 332 19.67 -5.92 -5.52
C PHE A 332 19.98 -5.38 -4.12
N LEU A 333 18.96 -4.88 -3.42
CA LEU A 333 19.13 -4.35 -2.06
C LEU A 333 19.58 -5.43 -1.07
N LYS A 334 19.06 -6.65 -1.20
CA LYS A 334 19.49 -7.78 -0.37
C LYS A 334 20.95 -8.13 -0.61
N ALA A 335 21.37 -8.23 -1.87
CA ALA A 335 22.77 -8.51 -2.22
C ALA A 335 23.71 -7.40 -1.74
N ALA A 336 23.32 -6.13 -1.93
CA ALA A 336 24.18 -4.99 -1.64
C ALA A 336 24.27 -4.64 -0.14
N LEU A 337 23.17 -4.74 0.62
CA LEU A 337 23.06 -4.10 1.94
C LEU A 337 22.77 -5.03 3.12
N ARG A 338 22.18 -6.22 2.88
CA ARG A 338 21.58 -7.02 3.96
C ARG A 338 22.59 -7.42 5.03
N ASP A 339 23.74 -7.92 4.62
CA ASP A 339 24.77 -8.42 5.55
C ASP A 339 25.36 -7.28 6.38
N THR A 340 25.59 -6.12 5.77
CA THR A 340 26.01 -4.90 6.48
C THR A 340 24.99 -4.46 7.52
N ILE A 341 23.70 -4.44 7.15
CA ILE A 341 22.62 -4.03 8.05
C ILE A 341 22.54 -5.00 9.24
N ILE A 342 22.60 -6.31 9.02
CA ILE A 342 22.59 -7.32 10.09
C ILE A 342 23.80 -7.13 11.01
N LYS A 343 25.00 -6.97 10.44
CA LYS A 343 26.23 -6.72 11.21
C LYS A 343 26.11 -5.50 12.12
N LEU A 344 25.53 -4.39 11.63
CA LEU A 344 25.34 -3.18 12.43
C LEU A 344 24.31 -3.35 13.55
N ILE A 345 23.31 -4.20 13.37
CA ILE A 345 22.31 -4.49 14.39
C ILE A 345 22.88 -5.39 15.51
N GLU A 346 23.74 -6.32 15.14
CA GLU A 346 24.36 -7.26 16.07
C GLU A 346 25.61 -6.69 16.77
N SER A 347 26.22 -5.65 16.19
CA SER A 347 27.39 -4.98 16.75
C SER A 347 27.06 -4.18 18.01
N LYS A 348 27.96 -4.24 18.99
CA LYS A 348 27.96 -3.36 20.16
C LYS A 348 28.75 -2.06 19.92
N GLN A 349 29.63 -2.04 18.91
CA GLN A 349 30.45 -0.88 18.59
C GLN A 349 29.61 0.18 17.87
N SER A 350 29.69 1.42 18.35
CA SER A 350 29.01 2.56 17.73
C SER A 350 29.76 3.05 16.49
N CYS A 351 29.04 3.69 15.56
CA CYS A 351 29.64 4.48 14.48
C CYS A 351 29.47 5.99 14.71
N GLU A 352 29.03 6.42 15.89
CA GLU A 352 28.87 7.85 16.21
C GLU A 352 30.22 8.55 16.32
N LEU A 353 30.36 9.67 15.60
CA LEU A 353 31.56 10.51 15.61
C LEU A 353 31.29 11.91 16.14
N ASN A 354 30.03 12.30 16.34
CA ASN A 354 29.70 13.61 16.86
C ASN A 354 30.00 13.69 18.37
N PRO A 355 30.93 14.56 18.82
CA PRO A 355 31.31 14.66 20.23
C PRO A 355 30.15 14.94 21.18
N ASN A 356 29.09 15.62 20.70
CA ASN A 356 27.92 15.97 21.52
C ASN A 356 26.92 14.80 21.67
N LYS A 357 27.11 13.70 20.94
CA LYS A 357 26.23 12.53 20.92
C LYS A 357 26.93 11.24 21.34
N MET A 358 28.23 11.28 21.57
CA MET A 358 29.01 10.16 22.08
C MET A 358 28.90 10.10 23.61
N ASP A 359 28.90 8.88 24.15
CA ASP A 359 28.94 8.65 25.60
C ASP A 359 30.31 9.02 26.19
N SER A 360 31.39 8.71 25.46
CA SER A 360 32.77 9.05 25.81
C SER A 360 33.55 9.55 24.59
N PRO A 361 34.31 10.66 24.71
CA PRO A 361 35.23 11.11 23.66
C PRO A 361 36.37 10.12 23.35
N GLU A 362 36.72 9.25 24.29
CA GLU A 362 37.79 8.25 24.14
C GLU A 362 37.45 7.17 23.09
N ASP A 363 36.15 6.94 22.86
CA ASP A 363 35.65 5.97 21.88
C ASP A 363 35.71 6.50 20.43
N ALA A 364 36.09 7.76 20.21
CA ALA A 364 36.09 8.37 18.89
C ALA A 364 36.97 7.61 17.89
N CYS A 365 38.15 7.14 18.32
CA CYS A 365 39.07 6.41 17.47
C CYS A 365 38.52 5.03 17.07
N SER A 366 38.01 4.28 18.05
CA SER A 366 37.43 2.94 17.80
C SER A 366 36.14 3.02 16.98
N ASN A 367 35.28 4.02 17.22
CA ASN A 367 34.09 4.29 16.41
C ASN A 367 34.46 4.63 14.96
N ALA A 368 35.52 5.43 14.74
CA ALA A 368 35.99 5.80 13.40
C ALA A 368 36.56 4.60 12.65
N GLU A 369 37.40 3.78 13.30
CA GLU A 369 37.94 2.55 12.72
C GLU A 369 36.82 1.59 12.32
N PHE A 370 35.85 1.37 13.20
CA PHE A 370 34.71 0.50 12.92
C PHE A 370 33.83 1.04 11.79
N LEU A 371 33.54 2.35 11.77
CA LEU A 371 32.79 2.97 10.68
C LEU A 371 33.53 2.81 9.34
N LEU A 372 34.83 3.08 9.29
CA LEU A 372 35.63 2.94 8.07
C LEU A 372 35.67 1.49 7.58
N GLN A 373 35.77 0.51 8.48
CA GLN A 373 35.68 -0.91 8.14
C GLN A 373 34.32 -1.24 7.50
N VAL A 374 33.23 -0.82 8.15
CA VAL A 374 31.87 -1.05 7.63
C VAL A 374 31.68 -0.37 6.27
N LEU A 375 32.24 0.83 6.08
CA LEU A 375 32.19 1.56 4.82
C LEU A 375 32.94 0.86 3.69
N ASP A 376 34.13 0.33 3.94
CA ASP A 376 34.88 -0.43 2.94
C ASP A 376 34.12 -1.72 2.54
N GLU A 377 33.53 -2.44 3.50
CA GLU A 377 32.74 -3.66 3.27
C GLU A 377 31.48 -3.40 2.46
N VAL A 378 30.64 -2.44 2.87
CA VAL A 378 29.38 -2.13 2.19
C VAL A 378 29.63 -1.56 0.79
N THR A 379 30.66 -0.74 0.62
CA THR A 379 31.02 -0.18 -0.69
C THR A 379 31.49 -1.27 -1.64
N LEU A 380 32.30 -2.21 -1.16
CA LEU A 380 32.68 -3.38 -1.95
C LEU A 380 31.45 -4.19 -2.36
N SER A 381 30.56 -4.51 -1.41
CA SER A 381 29.33 -5.26 -1.67
C SER A 381 28.44 -4.61 -2.72
N ILE A 382 28.22 -3.28 -2.64
CA ILE A 382 27.47 -2.51 -3.63
C ILE A 382 28.15 -2.61 -5.00
N PHE A 383 29.45 -2.37 -5.09
CA PHE A 383 30.19 -2.35 -6.35
C PHE A 383 30.32 -3.74 -7.00
N THR A 384 30.20 -4.83 -6.25
CA THR A 384 30.19 -6.20 -6.79
C THR A 384 28.79 -6.75 -7.08
N SER A 385 27.73 -5.96 -6.84
CA SER A 385 26.33 -6.38 -7.04
C SER A 385 25.58 -5.78 -8.25
N PRO A 386 26.19 -5.21 -9.32
CA PRO A 386 25.42 -4.58 -10.39
C PRO A 386 24.55 -5.57 -11.17
N ASP A 387 24.89 -6.87 -11.18
CA ASP A 387 24.12 -7.89 -11.87
C ASP A 387 22.85 -8.33 -11.13
N ALA A 388 22.76 -8.03 -9.82
CA ALA A 388 21.53 -8.20 -9.08
C ALA A 388 20.51 -7.06 -9.35
N CYS A 389 20.96 -5.95 -9.96
CA CYS A 389 20.09 -4.84 -10.37
C CYS A 389 19.28 -5.24 -11.61
N PRO A 390 17.94 -5.09 -11.59
CA PRO A 390 17.10 -5.49 -12.72
C PRO A 390 17.50 -4.81 -14.03
N LYS A 391 17.58 -5.60 -15.12
CA LYS A 391 18.01 -5.11 -16.45
C LYS A 391 17.18 -3.92 -16.95
N THR A 392 15.87 -3.91 -16.69
CA THR A 392 14.99 -2.81 -17.09
C THR A 392 15.35 -1.50 -16.41
N LEU A 393 15.70 -1.53 -15.11
CA LEU A 393 16.18 -0.33 -14.41
C LEU A 393 17.54 0.12 -14.95
N ARG A 394 18.46 -0.82 -15.18
CA ARG A 394 19.77 -0.54 -15.80
C ARG A 394 19.61 0.14 -17.17
N TYR A 395 18.66 -0.31 -17.98
CA TYR A 395 18.29 0.31 -19.25
C TYR A 395 17.74 1.74 -19.09
N ILE A 396 16.83 1.96 -18.12
CA ILE A 396 16.28 3.30 -17.83
C ILE A 396 17.40 4.25 -17.38
N CYS A 397 18.31 3.80 -16.51
CA CYS A 397 19.49 4.57 -16.10
C CYS A 397 20.38 4.91 -17.31
N GLY A 398 20.61 3.96 -18.23
CA GLY A 398 21.34 4.20 -19.47
C GLY A 398 20.68 5.22 -20.39
N CYS A 399 19.35 5.19 -20.50
CA CYS A 399 18.59 6.22 -21.23
C CYS A 399 18.77 7.60 -20.58
N LEU A 400 18.68 7.65 -19.26
CA LEU A 400 18.82 8.88 -18.48
C LEU A 400 20.23 9.48 -18.64
N GLN A 401 21.28 8.66 -18.63
CA GLN A 401 22.64 9.12 -18.91
C GLN A 401 22.75 9.76 -20.29
N ARG A 402 22.19 9.13 -21.32
CA ARG A 402 22.21 9.68 -22.69
C ARG A 402 21.46 11.01 -22.78
N ALA A 403 20.30 11.11 -22.13
CA ALA A 403 19.48 12.32 -22.09
C ALA A 403 20.26 13.51 -21.51
N VAL A 404 20.87 13.34 -20.33
CA VAL A 404 21.61 14.43 -19.68
C VAL A 404 22.92 14.78 -20.39
N VAL A 405 23.58 13.80 -21.02
CA VAL A 405 24.79 14.05 -21.81
C VAL A 405 24.47 14.82 -23.09
N ALA A 406 23.32 14.54 -23.71
CA ALA A 406 22.86 15.29 -24.88
C ALA A 406 22.54 16.76 -24.53
N LYS A 407 21.91 16.99 -23.37
CA LYS A 407 21.54 18.35 -22.93
C LYS A 407 22.71 19.16 -22.36
N TRP A 408 23.58 18.54 -21.56
CA TRP A 408 24.73 19.19 -20.92
C TRP A 408 26.06 18.49 -21.27
N PRO A 409 26.51 18.55 -22.54
CA PRO A 409 27.70 17.82 -23.01
C PRO A 409 29.00 18.28 -22.35
N HIS A 410 29.04 19.51 -21.83
CA HIS A 410 30.23 20.09 -21.18
C HIS A 410 30.39 19.63 -19.72
N GLU A 411 29.35 19.09 -19.09
CA GLU A 411 29.42 18.61 -17.70
C GLU A 411 29.79 17.14 -17.63
N ARG A 412 31.10 16.84 -17.53
CA ARG A 412 31.62 15.45 -17.53
C ARG A 412 30.94 14.52 -16.51
N LEU A 413 30.57 15.03 -15.34
CA LEU A 413 30.00 14.24 -14.24
C LEU A 413 28.47 14.24 -14.22
N VAL A 414 27.78 14.93 -15.13
CA VAL A 414 26.30 14.99 -15.14
C VAL A 414 25.69 13.59 -15.30
N ARG A 415 26.31 12.75 -16.16
CA ARG A 415 25.87 11.38 -16.42
C ARG A 415 25.93 10.47 -15.19
N THR A 416 26.93 10.65 -14.33
CA THR A 416 27.05 9.83 -13.12
C THR A 416 26.21 10.41 -12.00
N ARG A 417 26.16 11.75 -11.86
CA ARG A 417 25.34 12.44 -10.87
C ARG A 417 23.85 12.10 -10.98
N VAL A 418 23.30 12.09 -12.20
CA VAL A 418 21.87 11.82 -12.40
C VAL A 418 21.49 10.41 -11.96
N VAL A 419 22.31 9.40 -12.28
CA VAL A 419 22.08 8.01 -11.88
C VAL A 419 22.32 7.83 -10.38
N SER A 420 23.35 8.48 -9.84
CA SER A 420 23.65 8.52 -8.41
C SER A 420 22.45 9.07 -7.59
N GLY A 421 21.77 10.10 -8.11
CA GLY A 421 20.56 10.67 -7.51
C GLY A 421 19.41 9.68 -7.36
N PHE A 422 19.28 8.69 -8.25
CA PHE A 422 18.28 7.64 -8.10
C PHE A 422 18.80 6.45 -7.27
N ILE A 423 19.99 5.95 -7.59
CA ILE A 423 20.51 4.71 -7.01
C ILE A 423 20.96 4.88 -5.56
N PHE A 424 21.61 5.99 -5.22
CA PHE A 424 22.05 6.24 -3.84
C PHE A 424 21.03 7.04 -3.06
N LEU A 425 20.70 8.25 -3.54
CA LEU A 425 19.85 9.17 -2.78
C LEU A 425 18.41 8.68 -2.61
N ARG A 426 17.85 7.97 -3.59
CA ARG A 426 16.44 7.54 -3.58
C ARG A 426 16.23 6.04 -3.33
N LEU A 427 17.27 5.21 -3.45
CA LEU A 427 17.17 3.76 -3.29
C LEU A 427 18.05 3.22 -2.15
N LEU A 428 19.38 3.23 -2.29
CA LEU A 428 20.29 2.59 -1.33
C LEU A 428 20.30 3.31 0.03
N CYS A 429 20.49 4.63 0.08
CA CYS A 429 20.53 5.37 1.34
C CYS A 429 19.18 5.32 2.09
N PRO A 430 18.02 5.52 1.44
CA PRO A 430 16.72 5.28 2.09
C PRO A 430 16.53 3.85 2.59
N ALA A 431 17.04 2.84 1.87
CA ALA A 431 16.98 1.44 2.30
C ALA A 431 17.89 1.15 3.52
N ILE A 432 19.01 1.85 3.67
CA ILE A 432 19.85 1.78 4.87
C ILE A 432 19.16 2.46 6.06
N LEU A 433 18.53 3.62 5.83
CA LEU A 433 17.87 4.41 6.87
C LEU A 433 16.57 3.77 7.37
N ASN A 434 15.80 3.14 6.48
CA ASN A 434 14.55 2.45 6.82
C ASN A 434 14.49 1.05 6.18
N PRO A 435 15.29 0.08 6.66
CA PRO A 435 15.39 -1.25 6.05
C PRO A 435 14.07 -2.03 6.04
N ARG A 436 13.19 -1.78 7.00
CA ARG A 436 11.87 -2.42 7.08
C ARG A 436 11.01 -2.04 5.87
N SER A 437 10.97 -0.76 5.51
CA SER A 437 10.16 -0.27 4.38
C SER A 437 10.60 -0.83 3.01
N PHE A 438 11.83 -1.36 2.93
CA PHE A 438 12.40 -2.00 1.74
C PHE A 438 12.47 -3.53 1.82
N ASN A 439 11.78 -4.15 2.79
CA ASN A 439 11.74 -5.60 3.00
C ASN A 439 13.12 -6.24 3.23
N LEU A 440 14.05 -5.48 3.84
CA LEU A 440 15.38 -5.98 4.25
C LEU A 440 15.36 -6.57 5.66
N LEU A 441 14.46 -6.07 6.51
CA LEU A 441 14.25 -6.54 7.88
C LEU A 441 12.76 -6.73 8.17
N SER A 442 12.46 -7.64 9.09
CA SER A 442 11.12 -7.81 9.68
C SER A 442 10.84 -6.80 10.81
N GLU A 443 11.89 -6.21 11.40
CA GLU A 443 11.81 -5.30 12.54
C GLU A 443 12.63 -4.03 12.30
N SER A 444 12.20 -2.92 12.90
CA SER A 444 12.99 -1.69 12.88
C SER A 444 14.26 -1.85 13.73
N PRO A 445 15.42 -1.35 13.28
CA PRO A 445 16.65 -1.41 14.05
C PRO A 445 16.51 -0.73 15.43
N PRO A 446 17.19 -1.24 16.49
CA PRO A 446 17.29 -0.54 17.77
C PRO A 446 17.91 0.86 17.61
N PRO A 447 17.63 1.82 18.50
CA PRO A 447 18.10 3.21 18.37
C PRO A 447 19.61 3.35 18.13
N ALA A 448 20.44 2.55 18.81
CA ALA A 448 21.89 2.54 18.62
C ALA A 448 22.29 2.10 17.20
N ALA A 449 21.73 0.99 16.71
CA ALA A 449 21.98 0.50 15.36
C ALA A 449 21.42 1.47 14.29
N ALA A 450 20.24 2.04 14.52
CA ALA A 450 19.66 3.07 13.66
C ALA A 450 20.59 4.28 13.53
N ARG A 451 21.25 4.68 14.61
CA ARG A 451 22.22 5.77 14.57
C ARG A 451 23.46 5.41 13.74
N SER A 452 23.99 4.19 13.87
CA SER A 452 25.11 3.73 13.04
C SER A 452 24.73 3.63 11.55
N LEU A 453 23.51 3.18 11.24
CA LEU A 453 22.97 3.17 9.88
C LEU A 453 22.90 4.58 9.27
N VAL A 454 22.52 5.60 10.07
CA VAL A 454 22.55 7.01 9.63
C VAL A 454 23.97 7.45 9.26
N MET A 455 24.97 7.09 10.06
CA MET A 455 26.36 7.44 9.78
C MET A 455 26.86 6.81 8.48
N VAL A 456 26.57 5.52 8.27
CA VAL A 456 26.91 4.81 7.03
C VAL A 456 26.21 5.42 5.82
N ALA A 457 24.89 5.64 5.89
CA ALA A 457 24.11 6.22 4.79
C ALA A 457 24.63 7.62 4.41
N LYS A 458 25.03 8.42 5.39
CA LYS A 458 25.59 9.76 5.18
C LYS A 458 26.94 9.73 4.47
N CYS A 459 27.87 8.86 4.90
CA CYS A 459 29.16 8.70 4.25
C CYS A 459 29.01 8.20 2.81
N LEU A 460 28.13 7.22 2.58
CA LEU A 460 27.81 6.74 1.24
C LEU A 460 27.16 7.83 0.37
N GLN A 461 26.29 8.67 0.94
CA GLN A 461 25.68 9.77 0.22
C GLN A 461 26.73 10.82 -0.19
N ASN A 462 27.69 11.14 0.68
CA ASN A 462 28.80 12.03 0.34
C ASN A 462 29.69 11.45 -0.77
N LEU A 463 30.02 10.15 -0.69
CA LEU A 463 30.73 9.44 -1.74
C LEU A 463 29.96 9.48 -3.07
N ALA A 464 28.65 9.23 -3.04
CA ALA A 464 27.77 9.24 -4.21
C ALA A 464 27.65 10.64 -4.85
N ASN A 465 27.75 11.69 -4.04
CA ASN A 465 27.82 13.09 -4.47
C ASN A 465 29.23 13.52 -4.91
N LEU A 466 30.25 12.66 -4.70
CA LEU A 466 31.67 12.92 -4.97
C LEU A 466 32.24 14.13 -4.19
N VAL A 467 31.70 14.40 -3.01
CA VAL A 467 32.10 15.53 -2.14
C VAL A 467 32.67 15.04 -0.82
N GLU A 468 33.67 15.76 -0.32
CA GLU A 468 34.29 15.52 0.99
C GLU A 468 33.51 16.23 2.09
N PHE A 469 33.69 15.75 3.32
CA PHE A 469 33.29 16.51 4.50
C PHE A 469 34.24 17.70 4.70
N GLY A 470 33.70 18.81 5.17
CA GLY A 470 34.47 20.02 5.48
C GLY A 470 33.92 20.71 6.74
N GLY A 471 34.26 21.98 6.92
CA GLY A 471 34.07 22.71 8.19
C GLY A 471 32.63 22.82 8.76
N LYS A 472 31.59 22.43 8.02
CA LYS A 472 30.23 22.27 8.57
C LYS A 472 30.15 21.11 9.56
N GLU A 473 30.92 20.06 9.35
CA GLU A 473 30.92 18.85 10.17
C GLU A 473 32.36 18.32 10.36
N PRO A 474 33.19 19.02 11.16
CA PRO A 474 34.63 18.73 11.27
C PRO A 474 34.92 17.30 11.74
N TYR A 475 34.06 16.75 12.59
CA TYR A 475 34.19 15.39 13.12
C TYR A 475 34.08 14.29 12.04
N MET A 476 33.59 14.61 10.85
CA MET A 476 33.50 13.66 9.72
C MET A 476 34.73 13.67 8.81
N GLU A 477 35.67 14.61 8.99
CA GLU A 477 36.85 14.73 8.11
C GLU A 477 37.73 13.46 8.10
N VAL A 478 37.70 12.67 9.19
CA VAL A 478 38.35 11.36 9.28
C VAL A 478 37.90 10.38 8.20
N VAL A 479 36.73 10.61 7.58
CA VAL A 479 36.17 9.77 6.50
C VAL A 479 36.64 10.20 5.10
N ASN A 480 37.22 11.40 4.95
CA ASN A 480 37.66 11.92 3.65
C ASN A 480 38.65 11.01 2.90
N PRO A 481 39.63 10.34 3.55
CA PRO A 481 40.50 9.37 2.89
C PRO A 481 39.73 8.23 2.22
N PHE A 482 38.65 7.73 2.86
CA PHE A 482 37.78 6.72 2.29
C PHE A 482 37.03 7.25 1.05
N ILE A 483 36.53 8.50 1.10
CA ILE A 483 35.84 9.11 -0.03
C ILE A 483 36.79 9.23 -1.22
N LEU A 484 37.97 9.84 -1.01
CA LEU A 484 38.98 10.05 -2.05
C LEU A 484 39.40 8.73 -2.73
N LYS A 485 39.64 7.67 -1.93
CA LYS A 485 39.97 6.32 -2.42
C LYS A 485 38.89 5.72 -3.33
N ASN A 486 37.63 6.06 -3.13
CA ASN A 486 36.50 5.41 -3.81
C ASN A 486 35.80 6.27 -4.89
N LYS A 487 36.17 7.55 -5.08
CA LYS A 487 35.53 8.46 -6.07
C LYS A 487 35.51 7.86 -7.49
N GLU A 488 36.63 7.34 -7.97
CA GLU A 488 36.71 6.76 -9.32
C GLU A 488 35.95 5.43 -9.42
N ARG A 489 36.02 4.60 -8.38
CA ARG A 489 35.27 3.33 -8.31
C ARG A 489 33.76 3.58 -8.37
N MET A 490 33.27 4.63 -7.72
CA MET A 490 31.88 5.07 -7.79
C MET A 490 31.48 5.42 -9.23
N VAL A 491 32.31 6.18 -9.94
CA VAL A 491 32.07 6.54 -11.36
C VAL A 491 31.99 5.28 -12.23
N VAL A 492 32.94 4.36 -12.09
CA VAL A 492 32.98 3.09 -12.85
C VAL A 492 31.74 2.25 -12.57
N PHE A 493 31.33 2.14 -11.30
CA PHE A 493 30.12 1.41 -10.92
C PHE A 493 28.86 1.99 -11.57
N LEU A 494 28.69 3.33 -11.55
CA LEU A 494 27.52 3.99 -12.12
C LEU A 494 27.46 3.85 -13.66
N ASP A 495 28.61 3.92 -14.33
CA ASP A 495 28.71 3.68 -15.78
C ASP A 495 28.43 2.19 -16.11
N GLN A 496 28.93 1.24 -15.31
CA GLN A 496 28.63 -0.20 -15.47
C GLN A 496 27.15 -0.52 -15.24
N LEU A 497 26.53 0.10 -14.23
CA LEU A 497 25.10 -0.09 -13.95
C LEU A 497 24.24 0.35 -15.14
N SER A 498 24.66 1.41 -15.84
CA SER A 498 23.91 2.08 -16.90
C SER A 498 24.27 1.60 -18.31
N SER A 499 25.05 0.51 -18.44
CA SER A 499 25.58 0.03 -19.72
C SER A 499 24.57 -0.67 -20.63
N VAL A 500 23.34 -0.91 -20.16
CA VAL A 500 22.30 -1.59 -20.94
C VAL A 500 21.70 -0.62 -21.95
N THR A 501 21.94 -0.89 -23.24
CA THR A 501 21.51 -0.04 -24.36
C THR A 501 20.17 -0.47 -24.97
N GLU A 502 19.91 -1.76 -25.00
CA GLU A 502 18.69 -2.34 -25.57
C GLU A 502 17.62 -2.53 -24.51
N LYS A 503 16.37 -2.23 -24.88
CA LYS A 503 15.21 -2.43 -24.01
C LYS A 503 15.06 -3.95 -23.78
N PRO A 504 15.14 -4.43 -22.52
CA PRO A 504 14.95 -5.84 -22.25
C PRO A 504 13.55 -6.30 -22.65
N GLU A 505 13.44 -7.51 -23.21
CA GLU A 505 12.14 -8.15 -23.42
C GLU A 505 11.47 -8.38 -22.06
N SER A 506 10.18 -8.05 -21.97
CA SER A 506 9.42 -8.22 -20.75
C SER A 506 9.21 -9.72 -20.47
N GLU A 507 9.52 -10.19 -19.26
CA GLU A 507 9.40 -11.60 -18.86
C GLU A 507 8.02 -12.21 -19.16
N SER A 508 7.97 -13.51 -19.45
CA SER A 508 6.98 -14.32 -20.20
C SER A 508 5.46 -14.08 -20.03
N ILE A 509 4.72 -14.59 -21.02
CA ILE A 509 3.32 -14.33 -21.46
C ILE A 509 2.21 -14.67 -20.43
N GLU A 510 2.50 -15.33 -19.31
CA GLU A 510 1.47 -15.88 -18.39
C GLU A 510 0.71 -14.83 -17.56
N PHE A 511 1.23 -13.62 -17.42
CA PHE A 511 0.68 -12.56 -16.55
C PHE A 511 -0.62 -11.88 -17.05
N ARG A 512 -0.99 -12.02 -18.33
CA ARG A 512 -2.12 -11.26 -18.91
C ARG A 512 -3.50 -11.71 -18.41
N SER A 513 -3.71 -13.00 -18.15
CA SER A 513 -5.06 -13.53 -17.86
C SER A 513 -5.52 -13.39 -16.40
N LYS A 514 -4.63 -13.17 -15.42
CA LYS A 514 -5.01 -13.23 -13.98
C LYS A 514 -5.24 -11.86 -13.31
N ASN A 515 -4.79 -10.75 -13.90
CA ASN A 515 -4.79 -9.41 -13.27
C ASN A 515 -5.82 -8.41 -13.85
N ILE A 516 -6.69 -8.83 -14.78
CA ILE A 516 -7.72 -7.96 -15.39
C ILE A 516 -8.60 -7.30 -14.30
N SER A 517 -8.87 -8.02 -13.20
CA SER A 517 -9.61 -7.53 -12.03
C SER A 517 -8.98 -6.31 -11.34
N ASP A 518 -7.66 -6.20 -11.29
CA ASP A 518 -6.97 -5.14 -10.55
C ASP A 518 -6.79 -3.88 -11.39
N THR A 519 -6.56 -4.01 -12.70
CA THR A 519 -6.44 -2.85 -13.60
C THR A 519 -7.69 -1.97 -13.57
N ALA A 520 -8.89 -2.55 -13.43
CA ALA A 520 -10.12 -1.77 -13.28
C ALA A 520 -10.15 -0.91 -12.00
N ARG A 521 -9.50 -1.35 -10.91
CA ARG A 521 -9.38 -0.54 -9.67
C ARG A 521 -8.45 0.65 -9.91
N ASP A 522 -7.32 0.41 -10.56
CA ASP A 522 -6.36 1.47 -10.88
C ASP A 522 -6.93 2.45 -11.90
N LEU A 523 -7.64 1.96 -12.93
CA LEU A 523 -8.33 2.78 -13.92
C LEU A 523 -9.47 3.58 -13.29
N ALA A 524 -10.23 3.00 -12.36
CA ALA A 524 -11.24 3.72 -11.59
C ALA A 524 -10.60 4.83 -10.75
N THR A 525 -9.45 4.57 -10.12
CA THR A 525 -8.69 5.56 -9.34
C THR A 525 -8.22 6.70 -10.24
N LEU A 526 -7.62 6.40 -11.39
CA LEU A 526 -7.19 7.41 -12.35
C LEU A 526 -8.37 8.21 -12.90
N HIS A 527 -9.50 7.56 -13.18
CA HIS A 527 -10.73 8.22 -13.59
C HIS A 527 -11.21 9.19 -12.51
N HIS A 528 -11.25 8.77 -11.25
CA HIS A 528 -11.63 9.64 -10.13
C HIS A 528 -10.72 10.88 -10.03
N ILE A 529 -9.41 10.69 -10.16
CA ILE A 529 -8.42 11.79 -10.18
C ILE A 529 -8.67 12.73 -11.37
N CYS A 530 -8.96 12.19 -12.57
CA CYS A 530 -9.31 13.03 -13.73
C CYS A 530 -10.57 13.87 -13.47
N VAL A 531 -11.57 13.28 -12.80
CA VAL A 531 -12.83 13.98 -12.46
C VAL A 531 -12.61 15.04 -11.39
N SER A 532 -11.85 14.75 -10.33
CA SER A 532 -11.57 15.71 -9.26
C SER A 532 -10.82 16.94 -9.78
N HIS A 533 -9.97 16.75 -10.79
CA HIS A 533 -9.13 17.78 -11.41
C HIS A 533 -9.65 18.27 -12.77
N LEU A 534 -10.90 17.93 -13.13
CA LEU A 534 -11.44 18.17 -14.48
C LEU A 534 -11.40 19.65 -14.91
N ARG A 535 -11.67 20.58 -13.98
CA ARG A 535 -11.67 22.02 -14.28
C ARG A 535 -10.29 22.53 -14.68
N GLU A 536 -9.25 22.04 -14.01
CA GLU A 536 -7.86 22.43 -14.27
C GLU A 536 -7.36 21.80 -15.57
N LEU A 537 -7.72 20.53 -15.81
CA LEU A 537 -7.44 19.85 -17.09
C LEU A 537 -8.11 20.55 -18.27
N GLN A 538 -9.36 21.01 -18.12
CA GLN A 538 -10.08 21.81 -19.12
C GLN A 538 -9.49 23.20 -19.35
N LEU A 539 -8.79 23.76 -18.35
CA LEU A 539 -8.08 25.03 -18.51
C LEU A 539 -6.77 24.80 -19.27
N LEU A 540 -6.02 23.76 -18.89
CA LEU A 540 -4.78 23.40 -19.57
C LEU A 540 -5.00 23.11 -21.05
N SER A 541 -6.07 22.39 -21.41
CA SER A 541 -6.38 22.07 -22.81
C SER A 541 -6.60 23.31 -23.68
N LYS A 542 -7.08 24.41 -23.11
CA LYS A 542 -7.27 25.68 -23.83
C LYS A 542 -5.97 26.47 -24.00
N THR A 543 -4.97 26.22 -23.15
CA THR A 543 -3.70 26.97 -23.12
C THR A 543 -2.56 26.23 -23.81
N GLN A 544 -2.61 24.90 -23.84
CA GLN A 544 -1.66 24.04 -24.51
C GLN A 544 -2.40 23.35 -25.65
N ASN A 545 -2.14 23.73 -26.91
CA ASN A 545 -2.65 23.07 -28.13
C ASN A 545 -2.30 21.55 -28.21
N VAL A 546 -1.63 21.02 -27.18
CA VAL A 546 -1.26 19.63 -26.96
C VAL A 546 -2.48 18.72 -26.78
N LEU A 547 -3.64 19.28 -26.40
CA LEU A 547 -4.90 18.55 -26.20
C LEU A 547 -5.94 18.82 -27.31
N ASP A 548 -5.62 19.65 -28.32
CA ASP A 548 -6.56 19.99 -29.41
C ASP A 548 -6.85 18.83 -30.37
N ASP A 549 -5.95 17.83 -30.46
CA ASP A 549 -6.15 16.58 -31.20
C ASP A 549 -6.91 15.51 -30.38
N MET A 550 -7.20 15.76 -29.10
CA MET A 550 -8.18 14.94 -28.40
C MET A 550 -9.57 15.38 -28.87
N PRO A 551 -10.37 14.50 -29.51
CA PRO A 551 -11.70 14.88 -29.97
C PRO A 551 -12.46 15.52 -28.81
N ALA A 552 -13.10 16.67 -29.06
CA ALA A 552 -13.89 17.40 -28.07
C ALA A 552 -14.86 16.50 -27.31
N ASP A 553 -15.26 15.38 -27.93
CA ASP A 553 -15.87 14.26 -27.25
C ASP A 553 -15.11 13.95 -25.94
N CYS A 554 -13.86 13.49 -25.90
CA CYS A 554 -13.11 13.09 -24.69
C CYS A 554 -13.07 14.05 -23.48
N TRP A 555 -13.50 15.31 -23.60
CA TRP A 555 -13.48 16.30 -22.51
C TRP A 555 -14.83 17.00 -22.21
N VAL A 556 -15.96 16.58 -22.77
CA VAL A 556 -17.22 17.35 -22.63
C VAL A 556 -18.12 16.88 -21.48
N THR A 557 -18.24 17.75 -20.48
CA THR A 557 -19.47 18.02 -19.73
C THR A 557 -20.36 18.98 -20.52
N ASN A 558 -21.59 18.58 -20.88
CA ASN A 558 -22.80 19.40 -21.20
C ASN A 558 -23.93 18.45 -21.70
N SER A 559 -25.22 18.47 -21.31
CA SER A 559 -26.04 19.41 -20.53
C SER A 559 -27.48 18.84 -20.31
N THR A 560 -28.13 19.28 -19.21
CA THR A 560 -29.58 19.46 -18.93
C THR A 560 -30.64 18.34 -19.12
N VAL A 561 -31.30 18.02 -18.00
CA VAL A 561 -32.59 17.31 -17.88
C VAL A 561 -33.76 18.29 -18.12
N ASN A 562 -34.87 17.82 -18.71
CA ASN A 562 -36.07 18.57 -19.17
C ASN A 562 -35.94 19.36 -20.49
N GLY A 563 -35.27 18.79 -21.49
CA GLY A 563 -35.54 19.15 -22.89
C GLY A 563 -34.43 19.88 -23.69
N ARG A 564 -33.16 19.77 -23.32
CA ARG A 564 -32.02 20.15 -24.21
C ARG A 564 -30.85 19.15 -24.13
N ARG A 565 -30.04 19.09 -25.21
CA ARG A 565 -29.27 17.93 -25.73
C ARG A 565 -28.16 17.30 -24.85
N TYR A 566 -27.97 15.99 -25.08
CA TYR A 566 -26.95 15.07 -24.54
C TYR A 566 -25.87 14.69 -25.58
N ARG A 567 -24.57 14.60 -25.20
CA ARG A 567 -23.47 13.79 -25.81
C ARG A 567 -22.30 13.58 -24.79
N ILE A 568 -21.68 12.39 -24.83
CA ILE A 568 -20.76 11.70 -23.86
C ILE A 568 -19.40 11.48 -24.54
N PRO A 569 -18.21 11.60 -23.87
CA PRO A 569 -17.42 10.55 -23.17
C PRO A 569 -16.38 11.06 -22.13
N VAL A 570 -16.76 11.11 -20.86
CA VAL A 570 -15.92 10.66 -19.74
C VAL A 570 -16.81 9.67 -19.00
N VAL A 571 -16.35 8.43 -18.90
CA VAL A 571 -17.17 7.24 -18.71
C VAL A 571 -18.13 7.35 -17.51
N GLY A 572 -19.44 7.36 -17.78
CA GLY A 572 -20.48 6.78 -16.90
C GLY A 572 -20.82 7.46 -15.56
N VAL A 573 -20.62 8.77 -15.38
CA VAL A 573 -20.74 9.42 -14.06
C VAL A 573 -22.18 9.69 -13.58
N ASP A 574 -23.17 9.86 -14.47
CA ASP A 574 -24.54 10.18 -14.04
C ASP A 574 -25.24 9.02 -13.31
N ARG A 575 -24.85 7.76 -13.61
CA ARG A 575 -25.41 6.59 -12.92
C ARG A 575 -24.86 6.37 -11.50
N ILE A 576 -23.72 6.96 -11.16
CA ILE A 576 -23.05 6.76 -9.87
C ILE A 576 -23.43 7.85 -8.87
N HIS A 577 -23.50 9.13 -9.30
CA HIS A 577 -23.85 10.22 -8.38
C HIS A 577 -25.33 10.25 -7.97
N GLU A 578 -26.24 9.77 -8.80
CA GLU A 578 -27.67 9.66 -8.46
C GLU A 578 -27.91 8.59 -7.38
N VAL A 579 -27.07 7.55 -7.35
CA VAL A 579 -27.14 6.45 -6.36
C VAL A 579 -26.53 6.87 -5.02
N VAL A 580 -25.44 7.65 -5.03
CA VAL A 580 -24.76 8.09 -3.78
C VAL A 580 -25.52 9.23 -3.08
N ARG A 581 -26.27 10.08 -3.80
CA ARG A 581 -27.03 11.20 -3.21
C ARG A 581 -28.43 10.84 -2.69
N HIS A 582 -28.92 9.62 -2.88
CA HIS A 582 -30.24 9.19 -2.38
C HIS A 582 -30.14 8.25 -1.18
N ARG A 583 -29.50 8.74 -0.11
CA ARG A 583 -29.83 8.37 1.27
C ARG A 583 -29.84 9.63 2.15
N PRO A 584 -31.00 10.13 2.58
CA PRO A 584 -31.05 10.96 3.77
C PRO A 584 -30.81 10.08 5.01
N PRO A 585 -30.08 10.56 6.04
CA PRO A 585 -29.98 9.87 7.32
C PRO A 585 -31.25 10.11 8.14
N GLY A 586 -31.80 9.03 8.71
CA GLY A 586 -32.65 9.03 9.91
C GLY A 586 -33.95 9.83 9.90
N GLN A 587 -35.08 9.15 9.66
CA GLN A 587 -36.30 9.34 10.46
C GLN A 587 -36.94 7.99 10.73
N LEU A 588 -36.68 7.47 11.93
CA LEU A 588 -37.54 6.51 12.62
C LEU A 588 -38.67 7.34 13.25
N GLU A 589 -39.86 7.32 12.67
CA GLU A 589 -41.09 7.69 13.38
C GLU A 589 -42.16 6.62 13.15
N ASN A 590 -42.42 5.87 14.24
CA ASN A 590 -43.68 5.28 14.69
C ASN A 590 -44.62 4.66 13.64
N ALA A 591 -44.47 3.35 13.43
CA ALA A 591 -45.60 2.47 13.10
C ALA A 591 -45.98 1.66 14.34
N SER A 592 -46.79 2.26 15.21
CA SER A 592 -47.51 1.54 16.25
C SER A 592 -48.67 0.77 15.62
N GLN A 593 -48.66 -0.54 15.87
CA GLN A 593 -49.73 -1.53 15.76
C GLN A 593 -51.14 -0.99 15.53
N THR A 594 -51.84 -1.51 14.51
CA THR A 594 -53.27 -1.82 14.62
C THR A 594 -53.65 -2.98 13.69
N ILE A 595 -54.36 -3.93 14.28
CA ILE A 595 -54.83 -5.22 13.75
C ILE A 595 -56.02 -4.99 12.80
N PRO A 596 -56.18 -5.72 11.68
CA PRO A 596 -57.35 -5.59 10.82
C PRO A 596 -58.51 -6.47 11.32
N THR A 597 -59.61 -5.85 11.74
CA THR A 597 -60.92 -6.52 11.90
C THR A 597 -61.77 -6.37 10.64
N ARG A 598 -62.42 -7.47 10.25
CA ARG A 598 -63.31 -7.61 9.07
C ARG A 598 -64.58 -6.74 9.16
N PRO A 599 -65.21 -6.37 8.03
CA PRO A 599 -66.48 -5.64 8.02
C PRO A 599 -67.67 -6.60 8.21
N GLY A 600 -68.54 -6.28 9.17
CA GLY A 600 -69.84 -6.90 9.39
C GLY A 600 -70.97 -5.93 9.04
N LEU A 601 -72.00 -6.46 8.38
CA LEU A 601 -73.18 -5.79 7.87
C LEU A 601 -73.90 -4.92 8.92
N GLY A 602 -74.40 -3.78 8.46
CA GLY A 602 -75.30 -2.93 9.23
C GLY A 602 -76.70 -3.51 9.36
N LEU A 603 -77.35 -3.19 10.48
CA LEU A 603 -78.79 -3.02 10.61
C LEU A 603 -79.01 -2.00 11.74
N SER A 604 -79.74 -0.94 11.39
CA SER A 604 -80.29 0.09 12.25
C SER A 604 -81.18 -0.47 13.35
N VAL A 605 -81.28 0.23 14.50
CA VAL A 605 -82.55 0.62 15.14
C VAL A 605 -82.26 1.57 16.32
N SER A 606 -83.05 2.63 16.33
CA SER A 606 -83.36 3.74 17.26
C SER A 606 -83.16 3.60 18.77
N ASN A 607 -82.66 4.72 19.33
CA ASN A 607 -83.22 5.62 20.36
C ASN A 607 -83.83 5.11 21.69
N ASP A 608 -83.63 5.97 22.70
CA ASP A 608 -84.15 6.02 24.07
C ASP A 608 -83.42 5.08 25.07
N GLY A 609 -82.96 5.48 26.25
CA GLY A 609 -83.33 6.60 27.10
C GLY A 609 -83.58 6.05 28.50
N HIS A 610 -82.53 5.98 29.35
CA HIS A 610 -82.49 6.10 30.82
C HIS A 610 -81.22 5.49 31.41
#